data_AF-A0A0K0DCV9-F1
#
_entry.id   AF-A0A0K0DCV9-F1
#
_cell.length_a   1.000
_cell.length_b   1.000
_cell.length_c   1.000
_cell.angle_alpha   90.00
_cell.angle_beta   90.00
_cell.angle_gamma   90.00
#
_symmetry.space_group_name_H-M   'P 1'
#
loop_
_entity.id
_entity.type
_entity.pdbx_description
1 polymer ?
#
loop_
_entity_poly.entity_id
_entity_poly.type
_entity_poly.pdbx_seq_one_letter_code
_entity_poly.pdbx_strand_id
1 'polypeptide(L)'
;MVLRRSSRNRSESSDAGAHYGNEIRMEQERVLNTYDDDLDYITTEALEFDLKKYCKRIEVVVVNDLENGMSLDFDLINVEAPIANALRRVLLAEVPTMAIEKVYLYQNTSVIQVRIRESFYLFPQY
;
A
#
# COMPACT_ATOMS: atom_id res chain seq x y z
N MET A 1 -13.22 -38.50 -17.89
CA MET A 1 -14.57 -37.96 -18.16
C MET A 1 -14.39 -36.62 -18.86
N VAL A 2 -14.76 -36.62 -20.14
CA VAL A 2 -14.77 -35.60 -21.21
C VAL A 2 -13.96 -34.29 -21.06
N LEU A 3 -12.87 -34.27 -21.83
CA LEU A 3 -12.14 -33.12 -22.33
C LEU A 3 -13.00 -32.36 -23.37
N ARG A 4 -13.22 -31.05 -23.19
CA ARG A 4 -13.68 -30.14 -24.26
C ARG A 4 -12.60 -29.11 -24.54
N ARG A 5 -11.71 -29.41 -25.50
CA ARG A 5 -10.86 -28.40 -26.14
C ARG A 5 -11.72 -27.65 -27.15
N SER A 6 -12.05 -26.40 -26.86
CA SER A 6 -12.57 -25.48 -27.88
C SER A 6 -11.39 -24.69 -28.42
N SER A 7 -10.91 -25.12 -29.60
CA SER A 7 -10.01 -24.31 -30.41
C SER A 7 -10.77 -23.08 -30.89
N ARG A 8 -10.38 -21.90 -30.40
CA ARG A 8 -10.80 -20.63 -30.99
C ARG A 8 -9.56 -19.90 -31.48
N ASN A 9 -9.38 -19.93 -32.80
CA ASN A 9 -8.33 -19.20 -33.51
C ASN A 9 -8.56 -17.69 -33.39
N ARG A 10 -7.43 -16.98 -33.42
CA ARG A 10 -7.23 -15.52 -33.34
C ARG A 10 -8.38 -14.68 -33.90
N SER A 11 -8.76 -13.68 -33.11
CA SER A 11 -9.07 -12.35 -33.60
C SER A 11 -8.29 -11.37 -32.73
N GLU A 12 -7.17 -10.85 -33.27
CA GLU A 12 -6.66 -9.55 -32.83
C GLU A 12 -7.73 -8.53 -33.24
N SER A 13 -8.65 -8.23 -32.33
CA SER A 13 -9.48 -7.05 -32.44
C SER A 13 -8.65 -5.90 -31.89
N SER A 14 -8.23 -5.02 -32.80
CA SER A 14 -7.75 -3.69 -32.50
C SER A 14 -8.85 -2.91 -31.77
N ASP A 15 -8.91 -3.02 -30.45
CA ASP A 15 -9.70 -2.11 -29.62
C ASP A 15 -8.88 -0.84 -29.38
N ALA A 16 -8.86 -0.01 -30.43
CA ALA A 16 -8.58 1.39 -30.32
C ALA A 16 -9.73 2.04 -29.52
N GLY A 17 -9.40 2.60 -28.35
CA GLY A 17 -10.23 3.59 -27.67
C GLY A 17 -11.32 3.03 -26.75
N ALA A 18 -10.94 2.28 -25.71
CA ALA A 18 -11.80 2.07 -24.55
C ALA A 18 -11.08 2.60 -23.32
N HIS A 19 -11.69 3.61 -22.69
CA HIS A 19 -11.24 4.25 -21.46
C HIS A 19 -10.64 3.24 -20.48
N TYR A 20 -9.35 3.40 -20.14
CA TYR A 20 -8.75 2.66 -19.03
C TYR A 20 -9.44 3.12 -17.75
N GLY A 21 -10.47 2.38 -17.34
CA GLY A 21 -11.05 2.54 -16.02
C GLY A 21 -9.99 2.25 -14.97
N ASN A 22 -10.23 2.72 -13.74
CA ASN A 22 -9.39 2.45 -12.56
C ASN A 22 -9.48 0.96 -12.14
N GLU A 23 -9.23 0.04 -13.07
CA GLU A 23 -9.30 -1.41 -12.90
C GLU A 23 -7.97 -2.07 -13.29
N ILE A 24 -7.42 -2.87 -12.38
CA ILE A 24 -6.23 -3.68 -12.65
C ILE A 24 -6.72 -5.06 -13.09
N ARG A 25 -6.34 -5.49 -14.30
CA ARG A 25 -6.78 -6.78 -14.84
C ARG A 25 -5.72 -7.84 -14.66
N MET A 26 -6.07 -8.90 -13.92
CA MET A 26 -5.19 -10.04 -13.67
C MET A 26 -5.45 -11.13 -14.72
N GLU A 27 -4.43 -11.51 -15.50
CA GLU A 27 -4.44 -12.67 -16.40
C GLU A 27 -3.58 -13.81 -15.81
N GLN A 28 -3.68 -15.03 -16.39
CA GLN A 28 -2.97 -16.21 -15.86
C GLN A 28 -1.44 -16.04 -15.80
N GLU A 29 -0.85 -15.25 -16.70
CA GLU A 29 0.60 -15.09 -16.83
C GLU A 29 1.08 -13.64 -16.63
N ARG A 30 0.19 -12.65 -16.54
CA ARG A 30 0.57 -11.24 -16.44
C ARG A 30 -0.53 -10.39 -15.82
N VAL A 31 -0.13 -9.22 -15.34
CA VAL A 31 -1.04 -8.17 -14.88
C VAL A 31 -1.06 -7.07 -15.93
N LEU A 32 -2.26 -6.66 -16.32
CA LEU A 32 -2.50 -5.56 -17.26
C LEU A 32 -2.96 -4.32 -16.49
N ASN A 33 -2.76 -3.14 -17.09
CA ASN A 33 -3.18 -1.85 -16.54
C ASN A 33 -2.58 -1.53 -15.16
N THR A 34 -1.25 -1.68 -15.04
CA THR A 34 -0.51 -1.43 -13.78
C THR A 34 -0.05 0.01 -13.61
N TYR A 35 -0.06 0.79 -14.69
CA TYR A 35 0.37 2.17 -14.70
C TYR A 35 -0.83 3.10 -14.53
N ASP A 36 -0.60 4.21 -13.87
CA ASP A 36 -1.56 5.31 -13.76
C ASP A 36 -1.39 6.21 -14.99
N ASP A 37 -2.49 6.59 -15.64
CA ASP A 37 -2.49 7.34 -16.90
C ASP A 37 -2.65 8.87 -16.67
N ASP A 38 -2.47 9.35 -15.44
CA ASP A 38 -2.46 10.77 -15.02
C ASP A 38 -3.71 11.59 -15.42
N LEU A 39 -4.80 10.91 -15.84
CA LEU A 39 -6.05 11.55 -16.29
C LEU A 39 -6.76 12.33 -15.17
N ASP A 40 -6.43 12.04 -13.91
CA ASP A 40 -6.96 12.72 -12.74
C ASP A 40 -6.42 14.16 -12.57
N TYR A 41 -5.28 14.47 -13.21
CA TYR A 41 -4.60 15.75 -13.07
C TYR A 41 -4.85 16.69 -14.24
N ILE A 42 -4.81 16.22 -15.49
CA ILE A 42 -4.85 17.10 -16.65
C ILE A 42 -5.42 16.33 -17.87
N THR A 43 -6.53 16.81 -18.41
CA THR A 43 -6.87 16.55 -19.82
C THR A 43 -6.31 17.69 -20.66
N THR A 44 -5.69 17.32 -21.78
CA THR A 44 -5.07 18.21 -22.77
C THR A 44 -5.95 19.44 -22.99
N GLU A 45 -5.35 20.61 -22.81
CA GLU A 45 -5.90 21.95 -23.04
C GLU A 45 -6.76 22.54 -21.88
N ALA A 46 -6.07 23.29 -21.00
CA ALA A 46 -6.60 24.41 -20.21
C ALA A 46 -7.58 24.14 -19.05
N LEU A 47 -7.34 23.10 -18.24
CA LEU A 47 -7.98 22.97 -16.93
C LEU A 47 -6.95 23.03 -15.80
N GLU A 48 -7.05 24.08 -15.01
CA GLU A 48 -6.28 24.32 -13.79
C GLU A 48 -6.61 23.22 -12.77
N PHE A 49 -5.59 22.62 -12.16
CA PHE A 49 -5.78 21.58 -11.14
C PHE A 49 -6.50 22.16 -9.92
N ASP A 50 -7.79 21.87 -9.80
CA ASP A 50 -8.59 22.35 -8.68
C ASP A 50 -8.49 21.37 -7.51
N LEU A 51 -7.57 21.69 -6.59
CA LEU A 51 -7.39 21.02 -5.30
C LEU A 51 -8.71 20.83 -4.53
N LYS A 52 -9.66 21.76 -4.64
CA LYS A 52 -10.94 21.66 -3.93
C LYS A 52 -11.83 20.54 -4.49
N LYS A 53 -11.78 20.31 -5.80
CA LYS A 53 -12.50 19.20 -6.43
C LYS A 53 -11.81 17.88 -6.13
N TYR A 54 -10.49 17.84 -6.12
CA TYR A 54 -9.71 16.64 -5.78
C TYR A 54 -9.97 16.21 -4.33
N CYS A 55 -9.81 17.13 -3.39
CA CYS A 55 -10.00 16.86 -1.96
C CYS A 55 -11.44 16.41 -1.62
N LYS A 56 -12.45 16.89 -2.35
CA LYS A 56 -13.85 16.44 -2.17
C LYS A 56 -14.12 15.00 -2.61
N ARG A 57 -13.29 14.42 -3.48
CA ARG A 57 -13.46 13.04 -3.95
C ARG A 57 -12.84 12.02 -3.00
N ILE A 58 -11.86 12.44 -2.22
CA ILE A 58 -11.16 11.55 -1.28
C ILE A 58 -12.12 11.22 -0.14
N GLU A 59 -12.36 9.93 0.05
CA GLU A 59 -13.15 9.41 1.15
C GLU A 59 -12.33 8.41 1.95
N VAL A 60 -12.47 8.46 3.27
CA VAL A 60 -11.81 7.54 4.21
C VAL A 60 -12.91 6.84 5.00
N VAL A 61 -12.94 5.51 4.92
CA VAL A 61 -13.94 4.69 5.60
C VAL A 61 -13.22 3.79 6.60
N VAL A 62 -13.53 3.93 7.89
CA VAL A 62 -12.99 3.04 8.92
C VAL A 62 -13.84 1.77 8.94
N VAL A 63 -13.21 0.63 8.69
CA VAL A 63 -13.90 -0.67 8.57
C VAL A 63 -13.92 -1.37 9.91
N ASN A 64 -12.76 -1.49 10.56
CA ASN A 64 -12.64 -2.11 11.86
C ASN A 64 -11.77 -1.28 12.79
N ASP A 65 -12.27 -1.12 14.00
CA ASP A 65 -11.48 -0.68 15.15
C ASP A 65 -11.56 -1.81 16.18
N LEU A 66 -10.44 -2.50 16.40
CA LEU A 66 -10.38 -3.58 17.38
C LEU A 66 -10.33 -2.96 18.78
N GLU A 67 -11.17 -3.46 19.67
CA GLU A 67 -11.40 -2.91 21.03
C GLU A 67 -10.12 -2.85 21.90
N ASN A 68 -9.06 -3.54 21.49
CA ASN A 68 -7.74 -3.51 22.13
C ASN A 68 -6.86 -2.31 21.72
N GLY A 69 -7.30 -1.47 20.77
CA GLY A 69 -6.61 -0.26 20.33
C GLY A 69 -5.27 -0.48 19.61
N MET A 70 -4.95 -1.72 19.22
CA MET A 70 -3.65 -2.07 18.60
C MET A 70 -3.70 -2.19 17.07
N SER A 71 -4.89 -2.15 16.48
CA SER A 71 -5.09 -2.37 15.05
C SER A 71 -6.31 -1.60 14.56
N LEU A 72 -6.10 -0.83 13.50
CA LEU A 72 -7.07 0.02 12.85
C LEU A 72 -7.06 -0.30 11.36
N ASP A 73 -8.19 -0.76 10.84
CA ASP A 73 -8.37 -1.02 9.41
C ASP A 73 -9.23 0.09 8.81
N PHE A 74 -8.69 0.79 7.81
CA PHE A 74 -9.39 1.83 7.09
C PHE A 74 -9.15 1.71 5.58
N ASP A 75 -10.20 2.01 4.81
CA ASP A 75 -10.17 2.08 3.36
C ASP A 75 -9.97 3.52 2.91
N LEU A 76 -9.04 3.71 1.98
CA LEU A 76 -8.81 4.98 1.28
C LEU A 76 -9.38 4.88 -0.13
N ILE A 77 -10.38 5.69 -0.45
CA ILE A 77 -11.08 5.68 -1.74
C ILE A 77 -10.70 6.95 -2.52
N ASN A 78 -10.50 6.81 -3.85
CA ASN A 78 -10.12 7.89 -4.76
C ASN A 78 -8.78 8.57 -4.42
N VAL A 79 -7.80 7.77 -3.98
CA VAL A 79 -6.41 8.20 -3.75
C VAL A 79 -5.49 7.45 -4.68
N GLU A 80 -4.49 8.14 -5.21
CA GLU A 80 -3.49 7.54 -6.09
C GLU A 80 -2.47 6.67 -5.35
N ALA A 81 -1.96 5.67 -6.08
CA ALA A 81 -0.93 4.75 -5.60
C ALA A 81 0.32 5.44 -5.01
N PRO A 82 0.92 6.48 -5.64
CA PRO A 82 2.07 7.19 -5.05
C PRO A 82 1.76 7.81 -3.68
N ILE A 83 0.60 8.44 -3.49
CA ILE A 83 0.22 9.10 -2.23
C ILE A 83 -0.01 8.04 -1.14
N ALA A 84 -0.74 6.97 -1.47
CA ALA A 84 -0.96 5.87 -0.53
C ALA A 84 0.35 5.18 -0.11
N ASN A 85 1.27 4.95 -1.05
CA ASN A 85 2.57 4.38 -0.75
C ASN A 85 3.48 5.33 0.05
N ALA A 86 3.36 6.65 -0.17
CA ALA A 86 4.04 7.65 0.66
C ALA A 86 3.56 7.56 2.12
N LEU A 87 2.24 7.56 2.36
CA LEU A 87 1.68 7.39 3.70
C LEU A 87 2.17 6.10 4.37
N ARG A 88 2.16 4.97 3.63
CA ARG A 88 2.70 3.70 4.13
C ARG A 88 4.17 3.82 4.56
N ARG A 89 5.00 4.52 3.79
CA ARG A 89 6.42 4.71 4.11
C ARG A 89 6.63 5.63 5.30
N VAL A 90 5.87 6.73 5.38
CA VAL A 90 5.90 7.66 6.52
C VAL A 90 5.54 6.94 7.81
N LEU A 91 4.46 6.14 7.80
CA LEU A 91 4.05 5.36 8.97
C LEU A 91 5.10 4.34 9.43
N LEU A 92 5.86 3.76 8.51
CA LEU A 92 6.88 2.77 8.82
C LEU A 92 8.23 3.36 9.26
N ALA A 93 8.61 4.53 8.75
CA ALA A 93 9.98 5.02 8.86
C ALA A 93 10.11 6.38 9.56
N GLU A 94 9.05 7.19 9.58
CA GLU A 94 9.11 8.57 10.05
C GLU A 94 8.35 8.81 11.34
N VAL A 95 7.50 7.86 11.77
CA VAL A 95 6.86 7.93 13.08
C VAL A 95 7.91 7.63 14.16
N PRO A 96 8.28 8.60 15.00
CA PRO A 96 9.31 8.39 16.01
C PRO A 96 8.79 7.45 17.10
N THR A 97 9.46 6.32 17.28
CA THR A 97 9.19 5.36 18.36
C THR A 97 10.36 5.29 19.34
N MET A 98 10.06 5.14 20.63
CA MET A 98 11.08 4.99 21.67
C MET A 98 11.59 3.55 21.73
N ALA A 99 12.89 3.36 21.52
CA ALA A 99 13.60 2.09 21.67
C ALA A 99 14.84 2.27 22.56
N ILE A 100 15.25 1.20 23.25
CA ILE A 100 16.39 1.25 24.19
C ILE A 100 17.70 1.33 23.40
N GLU A 101 18.39 2.47 23.37
CA GLU A 101 19.64 2.62 22.60
C GLU A 101 20.91 2.15 23.36
N LYS A 102 20.96 2.33 24.68
CA LYS A 102 22.17 2.05 25.47
C LYS A 102 21.85 1.19 26.68
N VAL A 103 22.49 0.02 26.76
CA VAL A 103 22.37 -0.93 27.88
C VAL A 103 23.70 -1.06 28.61
N TYR A 104 23.78 -0.43 29.78
CA TYR A 104 24.90 -0.60 30.71
C TYR A 104 24.64 -1.83 31.59
N LEU A 105 25.51 -2.85 31.52
CA LEU A 105 25.44 -4.00 32.43
C LEU A 105 26.50 -3.90 33.51
N TYR A 106 26.06 -4.05 34.76
CA TYR A 106 26.92 -4.20 35.92
C TYR A 106 26.87 -5.66 36.36
N GLN A 107 28.03 -6.33 36.37
CA GLN A 107 28.21 -7.69 36.92
C GLN A 107 27.13 -8.71 36.48
N ASN A 108 26.95 -8.92 35.18
CA ASN A 108 26.06 -9.99 34.69
C ASN A 108 26.66 -11.37 35.04
N THR A 109 26.08 -12.05 36.02
CA THR A 109 26.42 -13.43 36.44
C THR A 109 25.46 -14.47 35.85
N SER A 110 24.53 -14.07 34.99
CA SER A 110 23.55 -14.97 34.37
C SER A 110 24.14 -15.71 33.16
N VAL A 111 23.54 -16.85 32.82
CA VAL A 111 23.93 -17.69 31.66
C VAL A 111 23.56 -17.01 30.32
N ILE A 112 22.67 -16.00 30.37
CA ILE A 112 22.25 -15.19 29.23
C ILE A 112 23.45 -14.35 28.76
N GLN A 113 23.93 -14.67 27.57
CA GLN A 113 25.10 -14.04 26.97
C GLN A 113 24.91 -12.53 26.78
N VAL A 114 26.00 -11.77 26.83
CA VAL A 114 25.99 -10.32 26.58
C VAL A 114 25.55 -9.96 25.14
N ARG A 115 25.70 -10.87 24.17
CA ARG A 115 25.29 -10.63 22.77
C ARG A 115 23.79 -10.51 22.58
N ILE A 116 22.98 -11.21 23.38
CA ILE A 116 21.51 -11.08 23.33
C ILE A 116 21.01 -9.75 23.92
N ARG A 117 21.90 -8.84 24.32
CA ARG A 117 21.56 -7.43 24.47
C ARG A 117 20.94 -6.85 23.20
N GLU A 118 21.29 -7.36 22.01
CA GLU A 118 20.66 -6.86 20.77
C GLU A 118 19.16 -7.14 20.69
N SER A 119 18.69 -8.21 21.34
CA SER A 119 17.26 -8.48 21.45
C SER A 119 16.52 -7.45 22.29
N PHE A 120 17.23 -6.64 23.11
CA PHE A 120 16.59 -5.56 23.86
C PHE A 120 16.18 -4.36 22.99
N TYR A 121 16.83 -4.16 21.84
CA TYR A 121 16.45 -3.10 20.87
C TYR A 121 15.08 -3.37 20.22
N LEU A 122 14.64 -4.63 20.21
CA LEU A 122 13.37 -5.05 19.63
C LEU A 122 12.18 -4.87 20.59
N PHE A 123 12.42 -4.53 21.86
CA PHE A 123 11.32 -4.29 22.80
C PHE A 123 10.83 -2.84 22.68
N PRO A 124 9.60 -2.62 22.19
CA PRO A 124 8.99 -1.30 22.21
C PRO A 124 8.81 -0.82 23.65
N GLN A 125 9.11 0.45 23.90
CA GLN A 125 8.82 1.10 25.17
C GLN A 125 7.49 1.86 25.00
N TYR A 126 6.43 1.36 25.64
CA TYR A 126 5.13 2.02 25.72
C TYR A 126 5.02 2.88 26.99
#